data_AF-A0A1X3J3T6-F1
#
_entry.id   AF-A0A1X3J3T6-F1
#
_cell.length_a   1.000
_cell.length_b   1.000
_cell.length_c   1.000
_cell.angle_alpha   90.00
_cell.angle_beta   90.00
_cell.angle_gamma   90.00
#
_symmetry.space_group_name_H-M   'P 1'
#
loop_
_entity.id
_entity.type
_entity.pdbx_description
1 polymer ?
#
loop_
_entity_poly.entity_id
_entity_poly.type
_entity_poly.pdbx_seq_one_letter_code
_entity_poly.pdbx_strand_id
1 'polypeptide(L)' 'MKREIQRVYDENHQVYGVRKVWRQLLREGIRVARCTVARLMAVMGLAGVLRGKKVRTTVSRKTVAAGDRVNRQFVAE' A
#
# COMPACT_ATOMS: atom_id res chain seq x y z
N MET A 1 20.51 0.84 14.13
CA MET A 1 19.17 0.53 13.56
C MET A 1 18.62 1.53 12.57
N LYS A 2 18.41 2.82 12.93
CA LYS A 2 18.04 3.83 11.90
C LYS A 2 19.08 3.91 10.77
N ARG A 3 20.37 3.83 11.13
CA ARG A 3 21.49 3.72 10.17
C ARG A 3 21.39 2.48 9.27
N GLU A 4 21.22 1.28 9.81
CA GLU A 4 21.01 0.07 8.99
C GLU A 4 19.83 0.19 8.02
N ILE A 5 18.69 0.72 8.49
CA ILE A 5 17.50 0.91 7.66
C ILE A 5 17.83 1.89 6.52
N GLN A 6 18.50 3.00 6.82
CA GLN A 6 18.93 3.98 5.82
C GLN A 6 19.90 3.36 4.81
N ARG A 7 20.92 2.64 5.29
CA ARG A 7 21.92 1.96 4.45
C ARG A 7 21.26 1.01 3.46
N VAL A 8 20.41 0.11 3.94
CA VAL A 8 19.67 -0.84 3.07
C VAL A 8 18.74 -0.09 2.12
N TYR A 9 18.11 1.01 2.57
CA TYR A 9 17.23 1.81 1.73
C TYR A 9 17.98 2.48 0.57
N ASP A 10 19.12 3.11 0.85
CA ASP A 10 19.94 3.82 -0.13
C ASP A 10 20.67 2.85 -1.08
N GLU A 11 21.23 1.75 -0.56
CA GLU A 11 21.85 0.69 -1.38
C GLU A 11 20.86 0.06 -2.37
N ASN A 12 19.56 0.10 -2.08
CA ASN A 12 18.50 -0.43 -2.95
C ASN A 12 17.76 0.67 -3.72
N HIS A 13 18.42 1.81 -3.96
CA HIS A 13 17.90 2.94 -4.74
C HIS A 13 16.53 3.43 -4.27
N GLN A 14 16.27 3.38 -2.96
CA GLN A 14 15.03 3.86 -2.35
C GLN A 14 13.76 3.08 -2.79
N VAL A 15 13.93 1.99 -3.55
CA VAL A 15 12.82 1.14 -4.01
C VAL A 15 12.24 0.30 -2.86
N TYR A 16 13.06 0.01 -1.84
CA TYR A 16 12.70 -0.92 -0.79
C TYR A 16 11.82 -0.26 0.27
N GLY A 17 10.57 -0.71 0.36
CA GLY A 17 9.69 -0.39 1.49
C GLY A 17 9.93 -1.33 2.69
N VAL A 18 9.18 -1.09 3.77
CA VAL A 18 9.23 -1.83 5.05
C VAL A 18 9.44 -3.33 4.89
N ARG A 19 8.67 -3.98 4.02
CA ARG A 19 8.72 -5.44 3.83
C ARG A 19 10.05 -5.94 3.26
N LYS A 20 10.65 -5.18 2.34
CA LYS A 20 11.91 -5.57 1.68
C LYS A 20 13.09 -5.24 2.58
N VAL A 21 13.10 -4.07 3.21
CA VAL A 21 14.11 -3.68 4.21
C VAL A 21 14.16 -4.70 5.35
N TRP A 22 13.00 -5.05 5.93
CA TRP A 22 12.95 -6.04 7.01
C TRP A 22 13.52 -7.41 6.60
N ARG A 23 13.20 -7.89 5.39
CA ARG A 23 13.75 -9.15 4.88
C ARG A 23 15.25 -9.09 4.63
N GLN A 24 15.75 -7.94 4.17
CA GLN A 24 17.18 -7.76 3.96
C GLN A 24 17.95 -7.76 5.29
N LEU A 25 17.45 -7.04 6.30
CA LEU A 25 18.02 -7.06 7.64
C LEU A 25 18.04 -8.48 8.24
N LEU A 26 16.98 -9.26 8.01
CA LEU A 26 16.92 -10.65 8.47
C LEU A 26 17.97 -11.54 7.77
N ARG A 27 18.21 -11.33 6.47
CA ARG A 27 19.26 -12.06 5.72
C ARG A 27 20.67 -11.71 6.18
N GLU A 28 20.87 -10.48 6.65
CA GLU A 28 22.13 -10.00 7.23
C GLU A 28 22.30 -10.42 8.70
N GLY A 29 21.38 -11.22 9.25
CA GLY A 29 21.44 -11.73 10.63
C GLY A 29 20.91 -10.76 11.69
N ILE A 30 20.38 -9.59 11.29
CA ILE A 30 19.86 -8.59 12.20
C ILE A 30 18.40 -8.90 12.52
N ARG A 31 18.18 -9.56 13.66
CA ARG A 31 16.83 -9.88 14.15
C ARG A 31 16.15 -8.63 14.68
N VAL A 32 15.19 -8.13 13.92
CA VAL A 32 14.31 -7.05 14.36
C VAL A 32 12.86 -7.35 14.01
N ALA A 33 11.96 -6.91 14.88
CA ALA A 33 10.54 -7.03 14.64
C ALA A 33 10.12 -6.14 13.44
N ARG A 34 9.27 -6.66 12.57
CA ARG A 34 8.75 -5.93 11.40
C ARG A 34 8.09 -4.60 11.81
N CYS A 35 7.38 -4.57 12.94
CA CYS A 35 6.75 -3.36 13.47
C CYS A 35 7.77 -2.27 13.84
N THR A 36 8.96 -2.64 14.30
CA THR A 36 10.07 -1.72 14.59
C THR A 36 10.60 -1.09 13.31
N VAL A 37 10.81 -1.88 12.26
CA VAL A 37 11.21 -1.34 10.94
C VAL A 37 10.16 -0.38 10.40
N ALA A 38 8.89 -0.75 10.47
CA ALA A 38 7.78 0.08 10.00
C ALA A 38 7.74 1.43 10.72
N ARG A 39 7.82 1.40 12.06
CA ARG A 39 7.82 2.62 12.89
C ARG A 39 9.02 3.50 12.58
N LEU A 40 10.22 2.93 12.49
CA LEU A 40 11.44 3.71 12.22
C LEU A 40 11.44 4.31 10.82
N MET A 41 11.01 3.57 9.79
CA MET A 41 10.86 4.12 8.44
C MET A 41 9.84 5.25 8.40
N ALA A 42 8.72 5.14 9.12
CA ALA A 42 7.72 6.22 9.21
C ALA A 42 8.27 7.47 9.89
N VAL A 43 9.00 7.32 11.01
CA VAL A 43 9.66 8.43 11.72
C VAL A 43 10.71 9.13 10.84
N MET A 44 11.35 8.38 9.94
CA MET A 44 12.36 8.90 9.02
C MET A 44 11.77 9.42 7.69
N GLY A 45 10.46 9.28 7.47
CA GLY A 45 9.83 9.67 6.21
C GLY A 45 10.21 8.79 5.01
N LEU A 46 10.75 7.59 5.24
CA LEU A 46 11.17 6.68 4.17
C LEU A 46 9.99 5.88 3.65
N ALA A 47 9.72 5.97 2.35
CA ALA A 47 8.71 5.19 1.67
C ALA A 47 9.35 4.39 0.53
N GLY A 48 8.96 3.12 0.41
CA GLY A 48 9.34 2.32 -0.75
C GLY A 48 8.43 2.58 -1.94
N VAL A 49 8.95 2.33 -3.14
CA VAL A 49 8.17 2.45 -4.37
C VAL A 49 7.14 1.32 -4.47
N LEU A 50 5.86 1.67 -4.60
CA LEU A 50 4.81 0.74 -5.04
C LEU A 50 4.77 0.70 -6.56
N ARG A 51 4.88 -0.50 -7.14
CA ARG A 51 4.74 -0.69 -8.58
C ARG A 51 3.25 -0.84 -8.92
N GLY A 52 2.83 -0.17 -10.00
CA GLY A 52 1.49 -0.28 -10.55
C GLY A 52 0.59 0.89 -10.15
N LYS A 53 0.45 1.87 -11.05
CA LYS A 53 -0.77 2.68 -11.09
C LYS A 53 -1.89 1.70 -11.41
N LYS A 54 -2.91 1.57 -10.55
CA LYS A 54 -4.08 0.76 -10.86
C LYS A 54 -4.78 1.43 -12.05
N VAL A 55 -4.48 0.97 -13.27
CA VAL A 55 -5.12 1.50 -14.47
C VAL A 55 -6.55 1.00 -14.44
N ARG A 56 -7.45 1.89 -14.04
CA ARG A 56 -8.88 1.62 -14.05
C ARG A 56 -9.38 1.95 -15.46
N THR A 57 -9.35 0.96 -16.34
CA THR A 57 -9.80 1.07 -17.75
C THR A 57 -11.29 1.36 -17.87
N THR A 58 -12.08 0.94 -16.88
CA THR A 58 -13.53 1.13 -16.88
C THR A 58 -13.96 1.92 -15.65
N VAL A 59 -14.38 3.16 -15.85
CA VAL A 59 -15.18 3.91 -14.88
C VAL A 59 -16.63 3.60 -15.22
N SER A 60 -17.30 2.78 -14.39
CA SER A 60 -18.74 2.54 -14.51
C SER A 60 -19.47 3.88 -14.56
N ARG A 61 -20.18 4.12 -15.66
CA ARG A 61 -21.13 5.22 -15.77
C ARG A 61 -22.29 4.87 -14.84
N LYS A 62 -22.46 5.63 -13.76
CA LYS A 62 -23.72 5.64 -13.02
C LYS A 62 -24.78 6.24 -13.96
N THR A 63 -25.38 5.41 -14.81
CA THR A 63 -26.56 5.82 -15.57
C THR A 63 -27.70 5.98 -14.58
N VAL A 64 -28.52 7.01 -14.76
CA VAL A 64 -29.79 7.12 -14.05
C VAL A 64 -30.57 5.83 -14.31
N ALA A 65 -31.05 5.18 -13.25
CA ALA A 65 -31.90 4.00 -13.39
C ALA A 65 -33.07 4.36 -14.31
N ALA A 66 -33.42 3.46 -15.25
CA ALA A 66 -34.55 3.70 -16.13
C ALA A 66 -35.80 3.95 -15.28
N GLY A 67 -36.52 5.05 -15.56
CA GLY A 67 -37.73 5.40 -14.83
C GLY A 67 -38.78 4.30 -14.95
N ASP A 68 -39.41 3.95 -13.84
CA ASP A 68 -40.46 2.93 -13.82
C ASP A 68 -41.69 3.46 -14.57
N ARG A 69 -41.99 2.85 -15.73
CA ARG A 69 -43.17 3.20 -16.55
C ARG A 69 -44.43 2.47 -16.11
N VAL A 70 -44.34 1.59 -15.11
CA VAL A 70 -45.43 0.70 -14.68
C VAL A 70 -45.94 1.07 -13.28
N ASN A 71 -45.44 2.17 -12.69
CA ASN A 71 -45.86 2.70 -11.38
C ASN A 71 -45.92 1.63 -10.27
N ARG A 72 -44.95 0.74 -10.20
CA ARG A 72 -44.87 -0.31 -9.19
C ARG A 72 -44.38 0.27 -7.87
N GLN A 73 -45.18 0.08 -6.82
CA GLN A 73 -44.78 0.40 -5.45
C GLN A 73 -44.11 -0.83 -4.83
N PHE A 74 -42.78 -0.79 -4.72
CA PHE A 74 -42.04 -1.79 -3.97
C PHE A 74 -41.95 -1.32 -2.51
N VAL A 75 -42.74 -1.95 -1.64
CA VAL A 75 -42.67 -1.77 -0.18
C VAL A 75 -42.13 -3.07 0.40
N ALA A 76 -41.13 -2.98 1.28
CA ALA A 76 -40.63 -4.12 2.06
C ALA A 76 -41.03 -3.90 3.53
N GLU A 77 -41.61 -4.92 4.16
CA GLU A 77 -41.86 -5.01 5.61
C GLU A 77 -40.65 -5.63 6.32
#